data_AF-A0A1J5FPC2-F1
#
_entry.id   AF-A0A1J5FPC2-F1
#
_cell.length_a   1.000
_cell.length_b   1.000
_cell.length_c   1.000
_cell.angle_alpha   90.00
_cell.angle_beta   90.00
_cell.angle_gamma   90.00
#
_symmetry.space_group_name_H-M   'P 1'
#
loop_
_entity.id
_entity.type
_entity.pdbx_description
1 polymer ?
#
loop_
_entity_poly.entity_id
_entity_poly.type
_entity_poly.pdbx_seq_one_letter_code
_entity_poly.pdbx_strand_id
1 'polypeptide(L)'
;MQTTQDRVQKLVTFSPKLYNSAVARANSLGIPFAEYVRHTLIKDVEESTRNLPMVDSGTEKRIGQSLKDLEEGRYTVIRGKKELDSHLDSL
;
A
#
# COMPACT_ATOMS: atom_id res chain seq x y z
N MET A 1 10.33 -18.68 -22.80
CA MET A 1 11.04 -17.38 -22.74
C MET A 1 11.62 -17.25 -21.34
N GLN A 2 12.95 -17.31 -21.19
CA GLN A 2 13.59 -17.03 -19.90
C GLN A 2 13.53 -15.53 -19.67
N THR A 3 12.76 -15.09 -18.68
CA THR A 3 12.83 -13.72 -18.16
C THR A 3 14.15 -13.60 -17.39
N THR A 4 15.21 -13.14 -18.05
CA THR A 4 16.37 -12.58 -17.34
C THR A 4 15.86 -11.39 -16.55
N GLN A 5 15.65 -11.57 -15.24
CA GLN A 5 15.39 -10.44 -14.35
C GLN A 5 16.62 -9.52 -14.41
N ASP A 6 16.43 -8.32 -14.93
CA ASP A 6 17.47 -7.30 -14.97
C ASP A 6 17.98 -7.06 -13.54
N ARG A 7 19.26 -7.31 -13.31
CA ARG A 7 19.90 -7.02 -12.02
C ARG A 7 19.98 -5.51 -11.85
N VAL A 8 19.15 -4.95 -10.97
CA VAL A 8 19.19 -3.53 -10.62
C VAL A 8 20.15 -3.32 -9.44
N GLN A 9 21.18 -2.50 -9.65
CA GLN A 9 22.08 -2.03 -8.60
C GLN A 9 21.88 -0.53 -8.37
N LYS A 10 21.86 -0.10 -7.11
CA LYS A 10 21.71 1.31 -6.71
C LYS A 10 22.80 1.67 -5.71
N LEU A 11 23.47 2.78 -5.96
CA LEU A 11 24.41 3.38 -5.02
C LEU A 11 23.61 4.23 -4.02
N VAL A 12 23.86 4.02 -2.73
CA VAL A 12 23.23 4.81 -1.65
C VAL A 12 24.34 5.45 -0.84
N THR A 13 24.34 6.77 -0.80
CA THR A 13 25.30 7.55 -0.01
C THR A 13 24.77 7.73 1.41
N PHE A 14 25.61 7.44 2.39
CA PHE A 14 25.29 7.61 3.80
C PHE A 14 26.10 8.76 4.41
N SER A 15 25.51 9.47 5.38
CA SER A 15 26.32 10.26 6.29
C SER A 15 27.18 9.33 7.16
N PRO A 16 28.39 9.75 7.59
CA PRO A 16 29.27 8.90 8.39
C PRO A 16 28.61 8.35 9.66
N LYS A 17 27.79 9.18 10.33
CA LYS A 17 27.05 8.78 11.53
C LYS A 17 26.04 7.67 11.24
N LEU A 18 25.28 7.79 10.15
CA LEU A 18 24.26 6.80 9.79
C LEU A 18 24.90 5.48 9.37
N TYR A 19 26.00 5.55 8.60
CA TYR A 19 26.77 4.39 8.20
C TYR A 19 27.27 3.62 9.43
N ASN A 20 27.94 4.30 10.37
CA ASN A 20 28.50 3.68 11.56
C ASN A 20 27.42 3.01 12.42
N SER A 21 26.28 3.67 12.63
CA SER A 21 25.15 3.10 13.38
C SER A 21 24.59 1.85 12.71
N ALA A 22 24.41 1.88 11.38
CA ALA A 22 23.86 0.76 10.65
C ALA A 22 24.83 -0.43 10.57
N VAL A 23 26.14 -0.17 10.42
CA VAL A 23 27.18 -1.22 10.49
C VAL A 23 27.25 -1.85 11.88
N ALA A 24 27.25 -1.04 12.94
CA ALA A 24 27.23 -1.56 14.31
C ALA A 24 26.02 -2.47 14.56
N ARG A 25 24.86 -2.11 14.00
CA ARG A 25 23.65 -2.93 14.08
C ARG A 25 23.75 -4.20 13.25
N ALA A 26 24.28 -4.15 12.02
CA ALA A 26 24.50 -5.33 11.20
C ALA A 26 25.44 -6.32 11.90
N ASN A 27 26.54 -5.82 12.47
CA ASN A 27 27.50 -6.61 13.21
C ASN A 27 26.90 -7.27 14.46
N SER A 28 26.06 -6.56 15.22
CA SER A 28 25.42 -7.16 16.41
C SER A 28 24.39 -8.23 16.07
N LEU A 29 23.88 -8.23 14.84
CA LEU A 29 23.01 -9.27 14.29
C LEU A 29 23.79 -10.39 13.59
N GLY A 30 25.12 -10.27 13.44
CA GLY A 30 25.97 -11.26 12.78
C GLY A 30 25.76 -11.34 11.26
N ILE A 31 25.21 -10.30 10.62
CA ILE A 31 24.91 -10.29 9.19
C ILE A 31 25.73 -9.22 8.44
N PRO A 32 26.04 -9.43 7.14
CA PRO A 32 26.71 -8.42 6.34
C PRO A 32 25.90 -7.12 6.25
N PHE A 33 26.57 -5.97 6.30
CA PHE A 33 25.93 -4.65 6.19
C PHE A 33 25.01 -4.53 4.95
N ALA A 34 25.46 -5.00 3.79
CA ALA A 34 24.66 -4.94 2.57
C ALA A 34 23.39 -5.81 2.63
N GLU A 35 23.40 -6.88 3.42
CA GLU A 35 22.23 -7.74 3.65
C GLU A 35 21.27 -7.07 4.65
N TYR A 36 21.80 -6.49 5.72
CA TYR A 36 21.03 -5.68 6.67
C TYR A 36 20.28 -4.52 5.98
N VAL A 37 20.95 -3.77 5.09
CA VAL A 37 20.33 -2.67 4.35
C VAL A 37 19.21 -3.19 3.44
N ARG A 38 19.44 -4.29 2.71
CA ARG A 38 18.42 -4.91 1.85
C ARG A 38 17.19 -5.33 2.66
N HIS A 39 17.39 -6.00 3.80
CA HIS A 39 16.28 -6.38 4.67
C HIS A 39 15.51 -5.19 5.21
N THR A 40 16.21 -4.13 5.60
CA THR A 40 15.58 -2.91 6.15
C THR A 40 14.72 -2.23 5.09
N LEU A 41 15.23 -2.09 3.85
CA LEU A 41 14.47 -1.52 2.73
C LEU A 41 13.22 -2.33 2.40
N ILE A 42 13.32 -3.66 2.39
CA ILE A 42 12.15 -4.53 2.12
C ILE A 42 11.12 -4.41 3.24
N LYS A 43 11.57 -4.46 4.51
CA LYS A 43 10.67 -4.31 5.66
C LYS A 43 9.94 -2.99 5.66
N ASP A 44 10.62 -1.89 5.36
CA ASP A 44 10.01 -0.56 5.28
C ASP A 44 8.88 -0.52 4.25
N VAL A 45 9.11 -1.09 3.05
CA VAL A 45 8.09 -1.21 2.00
C VAL A 45 6.95 -2.13 2.45
N GLU A 46 7.26 -3.28 3.05
CA GLU A 46 6.25 -4.23 3.52
C GLU A 46 5.39 -3.63 4.65
N GLU A 47 5.98 -2.96 5.64
CA GLU A 47 5.26 -2.32 6.74
C GLU A 47 4.40 -1.15 6.24
N SER A 48 4.92 -0.37 5.30
CA SER A 48 4.16 0.70 4.62
C SER A 48 2.95 0.15 3.85
N THR A 49 3.07 -1.06 3.29
CA THR A 49 1.99 -1.70 2.53
C THR A 49 0.99 -2.42 3.45
N ARG A 50 1.47 -3.03 4.55
CA ARG A 50 0.62 -3.76 5.52
C ARG A 50 -0.29 -2.84 6.32
N ASN A 51 0.13 -1.61 6.57
CA ASN A 51 -0.64 -0.64 7.35
C ASN A 51 -1.59 0.21 6.49
N LEU A 52 -1.79 -0.15 5.22
CA LEU A 52 -2.84 0.49 4.43
C LEU A 52 -4.20 0.09 5.02
N PRO A 53 -5.01 1.04 5.51
CA PRO A 53 -6.36 0.74 5.96
C PRO A 53 -7.14 0.18 4.77
N MET A 54 -7.34 -1.14 4.79
CA MET A 54 -8.16 -1.84 3.81
C MET A 54 -9.55 -2.06 4.36
N VAL A 55 -10.54 -1.92 3.49
CA VAL A 55 -11.90 -2.34 3.78
C VAL A 55 -12.01 -3.86 3.64
N ASP A 56 -13.00 -4.48 4.28
CA ASP A 56 -13.26 -5.91 4.09
C ASP A 56 -13.61 -6.21 2.61
N SER A 57 -13.43 -7.46 2.20
CA SER A 57 -13.68 -7.89 0.81
C SER A 57 -15.11 -7.61 0.33
N GLY A 58 -16.09 -7.61 1.24
CA GLY A 58 -17.48 -7.27 0.92
C GLY A 58 -17.63 -5.80 0.60
N THR A 59 -17.01 -4.92 1.41
CA THR A 59 -16.97 -3.48 1.16
C THR A 59 -16.18 -3.15 -0.12
N GLU A 60 -15.05 -3.79 -0.36
CA GLU A 60 -14.25 -3.59 -1.58
C GLU A 60 -15.08 -3.89 -2.84
N LYS A 61 -15.81 -5.02 -2.83
CA LYS A 61 -16.70 -5.39 -3.94
C LYS A 61 -17.84 -4.38 -4.14
N ARG A 62 -18.42 -3.86 -3.04
CA ARG A 62 -19.47 -2.83 -3.12
C ARG A 62 -18.92 -1.53 -3.73
N ILE A 63 -17.74 -1.08 -3.30
CA ILE A 63 -17.09 0.11 -3.86
C ILE A 63 -16.85 -0.08 -5.36
N GLY A 64 -16.28 -1.21 -5.78
CA GLY A 64 -16.05 -1.50 -7.20
C GLY A 64 -17.34 -1.49 -8.02
N GLN A 65 -18.43 -2.05 -7.48
CA GLN A 65 -19.74 -2.02 -8.13
C GLN A 65 -20.29 -0.58 -8.21
N SER A 66 -20.21 0.21 -7.14
CA SER A 66 -20.67 1.59 -7.13
C SER A 66 -19.90 2.49 -8.11
N LEU A 67 -18.58 2.30 -8.24
CA LEU A 67 -17.77 3.01 -9.24
C LEU A 67 -18.21 2.65 -10.66
N LYS A 68 -18.44 1.37 -10.93
CA LYS A 68 -18.95 0.91 -12.22
C LYS A 68 -20.35 1.47 -12.52
N ASP A 69 -21.24 1.50 -11.52
CA ASP A 69 -22.58 2.07 -11.66
C ASP A 69 -22.52 3.58 -11.92
N LEU A 70 -21.54 4.29 -11.36
CA LEU A 70 -21.29 5.70 -11.64
C LEU A 70 -20.86 5.92 -13.10
N GLU A 71 -19.89 5.13 -13.58
CA GLU A 71 -19.41 5.19 -14.98
C GLU A 71 -20.51 4.87 -15.99
N GLU A 72 -21.35 3.87 -15.69
CA GLU A 72 -22.41 3.41 -16.57
C GLU A 72 -23.73 4.19 -16.38
N GLY A 73 -23.74 5.22 -15.54
CA GLY A 73 -24.92 6.07 -15.30
C GLY A 73 -26.06 5.36 -14.57
N ARG A 74 -25.81 4.23 -13.91
CA ARG A 74 -26.77 3.44 -13.14
C ARG A 74 -26.91 3.97 -11.70
N TYR A 75 -27.15 5.27 -11.55
CA TYR A 75 -27.37 5.89 -10.26
C TYR A 75 -28.50 6.93 -10.32
N THR A 76 -29.07 7.24 -9.16
CA THR A 76 -30.06 8.31 -9.00
C THR A 76 -29.47 9.43 -8.17
N VAL A 77 -29.87 10.67 -8.47
CA VAL A 77 -29.46 11.85 -7.70
C VAL A 77 -30.59 12.24 -6.76
N ILE A 78 -30.33 12.13 -5.46
CA ILE A 78 -31.25 12.59 -4.42
C ILE A 78 -30.93 14.04 -4.08
N ARG A 79 -31.89 14.95 -4.24
CA ARG A 79 -31.69 16.41 -4.16
C ARG A 79 -31.97 16.99 -2.78
N GLY A 80 -32.45 16.19 -1.83
CA GLY A 80 -32.68 16.65 -0.47
C GLY A 80 -33.16 15.58 0.50
N LYS A 81 -33.19 15.93 1.79
CA LYS A 81 -33.49 15.00 2.89
C LYS A 81 -34.85 14.29 2.75
N LYS A 82 -35.90 15.02 2.36
CA LYS A 82 -37.25 14.43 2.18
C LYS A 82 -37.29 13.35 1.09
N GLU A 83 -36.54 13.55 0.01
CA GLU A 83 -36.42 12.59 -1.08
C GLU A 83 -35.57 11.38 -0.66
N LEU A 84 -34.53 11.60 0.14
CA LEU A 84 -33.75 10.53 0.76
C LEU A 84 -34.61 9.64 1.66
N ASP A 85 -35.34 10.25 2.59
CA ASP A 85 -36.18 9.54 3.55
C ASP A 85 -37.23 8.70 2.80
N SER A 86 -37.87 9.27 1.78
CA SER A 86 -38.86 8.55 0.95
C SER A 86 -38.25 7.39 0.16
N HIS A 87 -37.02 7.53 -0.33
CA HIS A 87 -36.33 6.46 -1.05
C HIS A 87 -35.95 5.30 -0.13
N LEU A 88 -35.43 5.60 1.06
CA LEU A 88 -35.06 4.60 2.06
C LEU A 88 -36.28 3.80 2.56
N ASP A 89 -37.43 4.46 2.73
CA ASP A 89 -38.68 3.81 3.11
C ASP A 89 -39.23 2.87 2.02
N SER A 90 -38.73 2.96 0.78
CA SER A 90 -39.16 2.15 -0.36
C SER A 90 -38.25 0.96 -0.71
N LEU A 91 -37.09 0.85 -0.04
CA LEU A 91 -36.13 -0.26 -0.19
C LEU A 91 -36.51 -1.44 0.70
#